data_AF-A0A6C0I6J9-F1
#
_entry.id   AF-A0A6C0I6J9-F1
#
_cell.length_a   1.000
_cell.length_b   1.000
_cell.length_c   1.000
_cell.angle_alpha   90.00
_cell.angle_beta   90.00
_cell.angle_gamma   90.00
#
_symmetry.space_group_name_H-M   'P 1'
#
loop_
_entity.id
_entity.type
_entity.pdbx_description
1 polymer ?
#
loop_
_entity_poly.entity_id
_entity_poly.type
_entity_poly.pdbx_seq_one_letter_code
_entity_poly.pdbx_strand_id
1 'polypeptide(L)'
;MHINANCECNENTSKNNKQQTNKQTNMTNHYSDIRIQQQIDGTMQWVPAPPDFAAAYMQYKARPAYSPEVPSNYETRFLVYRVENNCYMPTRIQRSDTGDTHAIMDCADVKVFLQDAEPVNWYPARNYQMWAFRDFIYDPARPERKFYASKYSSHLFFQRGSSNRTVTDIDIDGLSPNIIFSISRNENGSVYYERNDAQGTRVRICDHEGARAGFRGFYNRITMDPGMIVSQAPAQAPQFQQSNAPYASPTISEILLAVASQPMPYYTASSASCSIPLQLPPGISTMKTSVEDDQCILCYENAKNLTFSPCGHNVTCSECYPKLIKPRECPVCKQCITSLR
;
A
#
# COMPACT_ATOMS: atom_id res chain seq x y z
N MET A 1 -83.90 14.05 -3.72
CA MET A 1 -82.61 13.71 -4.34
C MET A 1 -81.51 14.42 -3.55
N HIS A 2 -80.87 13.71 -2.62
CA HIS A 2 -79.67 14.19 -1.93
C HIS A 2 -78.50 13.33 -2.39
N ILE A 3 -77.47 13.98 -2.94
CA ILE A 3 -76.24 13.36 -3.42
C ILE A 3 -75.20 13.54 -2.32
N ASN A 4 -74.71 12.42 -1.77
CA ASN A 4 -73.55 12.35 -0.88
C ASN A 4 -72.27 12.46 -1.71
N ALA A 5 -71.38 13.38 -1.34
CA ALA A 5 -70.00 13.44 -1.81
C ALA A 5 -69.09 12.93 -0.68
N ASN A 6 -68.48 11.75 -0.90
CA ASN A 6 -67.43 11.23 -0.04
C ASN A 6 -66.07 11.81 -0.47
N CYS A 7 -65.30 12.24 0.53
CA CYS A 7 -63.95 12.74 0.43
C CYS A 7 -62.99 11.59 0.78
N GLU A 8 -62.19 11.12 -0.17
CA GLU A 8 -61.09 10.18 0.08
C GLU A 8 -59.76 10.97 0.19
N CYS A 9 -59.05 10.79 1.30
CA CYS A 9 -57.71 11.34 1.52
C CYS A 9 -56.71 10.23 1.87
N ASN A 10 -55.67 10.16 1.03
CA ASN A 10 -54.26 9.90 1.32
C ASN A 10 -53.80 8.60 2.02
N GLU A 11 -53.26 7.67 1.23
CA GLU A 11 -52.37 6.57 1.65
C GLU A 11 -50.99 6.56 0.92
N ASN A 12 -50.41 7.72 0.58
CA ASN A 12 -49.14 7.76 -0.19
C ASN A 12 -47.87 8.22 0.56
N THR A 13 -47.93 8.44 1.88
CA THR A 13 -46.82 9.09 2.61
C THR A 13 -45.72 8.14 3.11
N SER A 14 -45.94 6.82 3.13
CA SER A 14 -45.02 5.89 3.81
C SER A 14 -43.91 5.28 2.94
N LYS A 15 -43.93 5.45 1.61
CA LYS A 15 -42.90 4.88 0.69
C LYS A 15 -41.72 5.83 0.43
N ASN A 16 -41.89 7.15 0.63
CA ASN A 16 -40.81 8.13 0.41
C ASN A 16 -39.75 8.15 1.53
N ASN A 17 -40.10 7.82 2.78
CA ASN A 17 -39.15 7.86 3.89
C ASN A 17 -38.07 6.77 3.82
N LYS A 18 -38.38 5.57 3.30
CA LYS A 18 -37.37 4.49 3.15
C LYS A 18 -36.34 4.76 2.05
N GLN A 19 -36.70 5.51 1.00
CA GLN A 19 -35.75 5.90 -0.05
C GLN A 19 -34.81 7.02 0.41
N GLN A 20 -35.27 7.93 1.27
CA GLN A 20 -34.42 8.98 1.82
C GLN A 20 -33.40 8.43 2.84
N THR A 21 -33.80 7.50 3.71
CA THR A 21 -32.88 6.89 4.68
C THR A 21 -31.76 6.08 4.03
N ASN A 22 -32.03 5.37 2.91
CA ASN A 22 -31.01 4.59 2.19
C ASN A 22 -30.04 5.46 1.36
N LYS A 23 -30.44 6.66 0.92
CA LYS A 23 -29.50 7.61 0.30
C LYS A 23 -28.55 8.22 1.33
N GLN A 24 -29.04 8.45 2.55
CA GLN A 24 -28.25 9.08 3.59
C GLN A 24 -27.20 8.15 4.20
N THR A 25 -27.50 6.85 4.36
CA THR A 25 -26.51 5.83 4.77
C THR A 25 -25.44 5.55 3.71
N ASN A 26 -25.77 5.65 2.41
CA ASN A 26 -24.77 5.49 1.36
C ASN A 26 -23.81 6.70 1.24
N MET A 27 -24.26 7.91 1.57
CA MET A 27 -23.37 9.08 1.57
C MET A 27 -22.42 9.09 2.78
N THR A 28 -22.82 8.58 3.94
CA THR A 28 -21.94 8.52 5.12
C THR A 28 -20.72 7.60 4.94
N ASN A 29 -20.83 6.54 4.12
CA ASN A 29 -19.70 5.66 3.84
C ASN A 29 -18.65 6.29 2.90
N HIS A 30 -19.01 7.30 2.10
CA HIS A 30 -18.06 7.89 1.15
C HIS A 30 -17.08 8.87 1.83
N TYR A 31 -17.40 9.37 3.03
CA TYR A 31 -16.56 10.32 3.76
C TYR A 31 -15.53 9.64 4.67
N SER A 32 -15.62 8.33 4.89
CA SER A 32 -14.78 7.63 5.87
C SER A 32 -13.28 7.68 5.54
N ASP A 33 -12.94 7.92 4.27
CA ASP A 33 -11.55 7.90 3.77
C ASP A 33 -10.94 9.28 3.64
N ILE A 34 -11.71 10.35 3.86
CA ILE A 34 -11.18 11.72 3.91
C ILE A 34 -10.60 11.96 5.31
N ARG A 35 -9.32 12.30 5.35
CA ARG A 35 -8.55 12.48 6.58
C ARG A 35 -7.96 13.87 6.63
N ILE A 36 -7.81 14.40 7.84
CA ILE A 36 -7.02 15.61 8.10
C ILE A 36 -5.86 15.30 9.04
N GLN A 37 -4.79 16.07 8.93
CA GLN A 37 -3.70 16.02 9.90
C GLN A 37 -4.03 16.96 11.07
N GLN A 38 -4.03 16.42 12.28
CA GLN A 38 -4.28 17.14 13.52
C GLN A 38 -3.24 16.76 14.57
N GLN A 39 -2.84 17.73 15.41
CA GLN A 39 -1.98 17.48 16.54
C GLN A 39 -2.81 16.94 17.72
N ILE A 40 -2.53 15.73 18.16
CA ILE A 40 -3.18 15.05 19.30
C ILE A 40 -2.07 14.61 20.25
N ASP A 41 -2.12 15.09 21.50
CA ASP A 41 -1.13 14.80 22.54
C ASP A 41 0.33 15.07 22.10
N GLY A 42 0.52 16.15 21.33
CA GLY A 42 1.83 16.54 20.80
C GLY A 42 2.28 15.78 19.55
N THR A 43 1.56 14.75 19.12
CA THR A 43 1.86 13.97 17.91
C THR A 43 0.97 14.36 16.73
N MET A 44 1.52 14.41 15.52
CA MET A 44 0.75 14.66 14.32
C MET A 44 0.08 13.35 13.86
N GLN A 45 -1.25 13.30 13.91
CA GLN A 45 -2.03 12.13 13.54
C GLN A 45 -3.00 12.45 12.41
N TRP A 46 -3.31 11.43 11.60
CA TRP A 46 -4.32 11.52 10.56
C TRP A 46 -5.64 10.98 11.09
N VAL A 47 -6.62 11.87 11.25
CA VAL A 47 -7.95 11.54 11.79
C VAL A 47 -9.03 11.74 10.74
N PRO A 48 -10.21 11.11 10.87
CA PRO A 48 -11.36 11.40 10.01
C PRO A 48 -11.61 12.92 9.92
N ALA A 49 -11.82 13.41 8.71
CA ALA A 49 -12.14 14.82 8.50
C ALA A 49 -13.52 15.15 9.12
N PRO A 50 -13.67 16.30 9.79
CA PRO A 50 -14.98 16.83 10.15
C PRO A 50 -15.92 16.89 8.93
N PRO A 51 -17.24 16.66 9.09
CA PRO A 51 -18.17 16.58 7.96
C PRO A 51 -18.16 17.81 7.03
N ASP A 52 -17.99 19.01 7.59
CA ASP A 52 -17.89 20.28 6.85
C ASP A 52 -16.59 20.39 6.04
N PHE A 53 -15.46 19.95 6.62
CA PHE A 53 -14.17 19.86 5.91
C PHE A 53 -14.24 18.86 4.75
N ALA A 54 -14.85 17.70 5.01
CA ALA A 54 -15.04 16.65 4.03
C ALA A 54 -15.95 17.12 2.87
N ALA A 55 -17.04 17.83 3.18
CA ALA A 55 -17.93 18.42 2.17
C ALA A 55 -17.21 19.48 1.32
N ALA A 56 -16.47 20.40 1.95
CA ALA A 56 -15.67 21.41 1.25
C ALA A 56 -14.65 20.77 0.28
N TYR A 57 -13.97 19.72 0.74
CA TYR A 57 -12.99 18.99 -0.06
C TYR A 57 -13.63 18.24 -1.23
N MET A 58 -14.80 17.63 -1.02
CA MET A 58 -15.55 16.97 -2.10
C MET A 58 -16.05 17.97 -3.15
N GLN A 59 -16.51 19.16 -2.73
CA GLN A 59 -16.85 20.22 -3.69
C GLN A 59 -15.63 20.66 -4.50
N TYR A 60 -14.46 20.79 -3.86
CA TYR A 60 -13.21 21.08 -4.56
C TYR A 60 -12.90 20.00 -5.61
N LYS A 61 -13.05 18.71 -5.26
CA LYS A 61 -12.82 17.57 -6.17
C LYS A 61 -13.85 17.46 -7.31
N ALA A 62 -15.08 17.91 -7.10
CA ALA A 62 -16.17 17.82 -8.08
C ALA A 62 -16.03 18.80 -9.25
N ARG A 63 -15.10 19.76 -9.18
CA ARG A 63 -14.91 20.76 -10.24
C ARG A 63 -14.36 20.09 -11.52
N PRO A 64 -14.79 20.52 -12.72
CA PRO A 64 -14.35 19.94 -13.98
C PRO A 64 -12.83 19.92 -14.06
N ALA A 65 -12.28 18.70 -13.94
CA ALA A 65 -10.87 18.32 -14.04
C ALA A 65 -9.87 19.45 -13.75
N TYR A 66 -9.63 19.74 -12.46
CA TYR A 66 -8.36 20.25 -11.94
C TYR A 66 -7.45 21.00 -12.94
N SER A 67 -7.91 22.12 -13.48
CA SER A 67 -7.06 23.04 -14.23
C SER A 67 -7.75 24.39 -14.46
N PRO A 68 -7.10 25.52 -14.13
CA PRO A 68 -6.05 25.64 -13.12
C PRO A 68 -6.67 25.37 -11.74
N GLU A 69 -5.90 24.86 -10.77
CA GLU A 69 -6.35 24.46 -9.41
C GLU A 69 -6.79 25.64 -8.52
N VAL A 70 -7.59 26.55 -9.07
CA VAL A 70 -8.07 27.74 -8.40
C VAL A 70 -8.66 27.31 -7.08
N PRO A 71 -8.20 27.88 -5.96
CA PRO A 71 -8.75 27.59 -4.64
C PRO A 71 -10.28 27.55 -4.69
N SER A 72 -10.87 26.56 -4.02
CA SER A 72 -12.32 26.46 -3.91
C SER A 72 -12.75 27.07 -2.59
N ASN A 73 -13.63 28.06 -2.66
CA ASN A 73 -14.26 28.61 -1.48
C ASN A 73 -15.62 27.93 -1.25
N TYR A 74 -15.73 27.16 -0.17
CA TYR A 74 -16.96 26.51 0.24
C TYR A 74 -17.69 27.38 1.27
N GLU A 75 -18.90 27.83 0.89
CA GLU A 75 -19.79 28.64 1.73
C GLU A 75 -19.13 29.88 2.37
N THR A 76 -18.09 30.45 1.76
CA THR A 76 -17.28 31.55 2.34
C THR A 76 -16.58 31.20 3.66
N ARG A 77 -16.56 29.92 4.04
CA ARG A 77 -16.04 29.43 5.32
C ARG A 77 -14.75 28.63 5.19
N PHE A 78 -14.57 27.92 4.08
CA PHE A 78 -13.42 27.04 3.89
C PHE A 78 -12.78 27.27 2.53
N LEU A 79 -11.47 27.49 2.53
CA LEU A 79 -10.64 27.59 1.36
C LEU A 79 -9.87 26.29 1.16
N VAL A 80 -10.20 25.53 0.12
CA VAL A 80 -9.47 24.31 -0.25
C VAL A 80 -8.55 24.60 -1.42
N TYR A 81 -7.25 24.31 -1.27
CA TYR A 81 -6.24 24.63 -2.28
C TYR A 81 -5.05 23.66 -2.21
N ARG A 82 -4.33 23.51 -3.32
CA ARG A 82 -3.01 22.89 -3.33
C ARG A 82 -1.92 23.95 -3.29
N VAL A 83 -0.82 23.64 -2.62
CA VAL A 83 0.33 24.55 -2.56
C VAL A 83 0.83 24.81 -3.97
N GLU A 84 1.05 26.08 -4.31
CA GLU A 84 1.49 26.52 -5.64
C GLU A 84 0.56 26.13 -6.80
N ASN A 85 -0.70 25.72 -6.52
CA ASN A 85 -1.64 25.29 -7.55
C ASN A 85 -1.06 24.12 -8.39
N ASN A 86 -0.33 23.23 -7.72
CA ASN A 86 0.36 22.09 -8.29
C ASN A 86 -0.24 20.75 -7.82
N CYS A 87 -0.68 19.94 -8.77
CA CYS A 87 -1.35 18.64 -8.55
C CYS A 87 -0.51 17.60 -7.81
N TYR A 88 0.80 17.81 -7.74
CA TYR A 88 1.72 16.93 -7.02
C TYR A 88 2.06 17.43 -5.62
N MET A 89 1.51 18.58 -5.21
CA MET A 89 1.71 19.15 -3.88
C MET A 89 0.55 18.80 -2.92
N PRO A 90 0.80 18.83 -1.60
CA PRO A 90 -0.22 18.67 -0.57
C PRO A 90 -1.49 19.48 -0.83
N THR A 91 -2.66 18.88 -0.57
CA THR A 91 -3.90 19.65 -0.48
C THR A 91 -4.08 20.16 0.94
N ARG A 92 -4.49 21.42 1.05
CA ARG A 92 -4.74 22.11 2.31
C ARG A 92 -6.18 22.60 2.32
N ILE A 93 -6.74 22.66 3.53
CA ILE A 93 -7.99 23.33 3.81
C ILE A 93 -7.72 24.39 4.88
N GLN A 94 -8.16 25.61 4.61
CA GLN A 94 -8.02 26.75 5.51
C GLN A 94 -9.39 27.25 5.93
N ARG A 95 -9.56 27.48 7.23
CA ARG A 95 -10.75 28.12 7.80
C ARG A 95 -10.69 29.63 7.59
N SER A 96 -11.74 30.22 7.03
CA SER A 96 -11.78 31.66 6.74
C SER A 96 -11.93 32.53 7.98
N ASP A 97 -12.53 32.01 9.06
CA ASP A 97 -12.75 32.72 10.31
C ASP A 97 -11.49 32.78 11.20
N THR A 98 -10.77 31.66 11.31
CA THR A 98 -9.57 31.57 12.17
C THR A 98 -8.26 31.69 11.42
N GLY A 99 -8.24 31.42 10.10
CA GLY A 99 -7.02 31.29 9.30
C GLY A 99 -6.29 29.96 9.48
N ASP A 100 -6.79 29.06 10.34
CA ASP A 100 -6.18 27.76 10.61
C ASP A 100 -6.12 26.91 9.34
N THR A 101 -4.97 26.29 9.11
CA THR A 101 -4.71 25.48 7.91
C THR A 101 -4.40 24.05 8.29
N HIS A 102 -5.11 23.11 7.66
CA HIS A 102 -4.95 21.67 7.86
C HIS A 102 -4.55 20.99 6.55
N ALA A 103 -3.70 19.97 6.64
CA ALA A 103 -3.56 19.01 5.54
C ALA A 103 -4.84 18.20 5.41
N ILE A 104 -5.31 17.97 4.19
CA ILE A 104 -6.51 17.17 3.92
C ILE A 104 -6.27 16.28 2.71
N MET A 105 -6.72 15.03 2.78
CA MET A 105 -6.50 14.04 1.75
C MET A 105 -7.65 13.02 1.73
N ASP A 106 -8.04 12.57 0.54
CA ASP A 106 -8.88 11.40 0.36
C ASP A 106 -7.99 10.17 0.10
N CYS A 107 -7.92 9.28 1.08
CA CYS A 107 -7.10 8.08 1.02
C CYS A 107 -7.58 7.10 -0.06
N ALA A 108 -8.87 7.07 -0.38
CA ALA A 108 -9.42 6.20 -1.42
C ALA A 108 -9.08 6.66 -2.84
N ASP A 109 -8.66 7.92 -2.99
CA ASP A 109 -8.33 8.49 -4.28
C ASP A 109 -6.88 8.25 -4.72
N VAL A 110 -6.03 7.66 -3.88
CA VAL A 110 -4.66 7.34 -4.27
C VAL A 110 -4.66 6.15 -5.21
N LYS A 111 -4.10 6.34 -6.41
CA LYS A 111 -4.01 5.30 -7.43
C LYS A 111 -2.59 5.13 -7.94
N VAL A 112 -2.27 3.92 -8.37
CA VAL A 112 -1.01 3.53 -9.03
C VAL A 112 -1.27 3.20 -10.49
N PHE A 113 -0.38 3.61 -11.39
CA PHE A 113 -0.49 3.29 -12.82
C PHE A 113 0.31 2.02 -13.14
N LEU A 114 -0.38 0.94 -13.52
CA LEU A 114 0.21 -0.38 -13.76
C LEU A 114 0.28 -0.65 -15.27
N GLN A 115 1.50 -0.68 -15.83
CA GLN A 115 1.76 -0.97 -17.24
C GLN A 115 1.73 -2.48 -17.55
N ASP A 116 1.84 -3.29 -16.51
CA ASP A 116 1.86 -4.75 -16.52
C ASP A 116 0.48 -5.37 -16.21
N ALA A 117 -0.54 -4.52 -15.98
CA ALA A 117 -1.91 -4.96 -15.77
C ALA A 117 -2.70 -4.94 -17.09
N GLU A 118 -3.68 -5.83 -17.21
CA GLU A 118 -4.60 -5.87 -18.36
C GLU A 118 -6.03 -5.51 -17.88
N PRO A 119 -6.57 -4.33 -18.26
CA PRO A 119 -5.98 -3.31 -19.14
C PRO A 119 -4.96 -2.41 -18.42
N VAL A 120 -4.04 -1.80 -19.16
CA VAL A 120 -3.12 -0.80 -18.60
C VAL A 120 -3.90 0.43 -18.12
N ASN A 121 -3.88 0.70 -16.81
CA ASN A 121 -4.70 1.75 -16.22
C ASN A 121 -4.21 2.18 -14.82
N TRP A 122 -4.93 3.15 -14.25
CA TRP A 122 -4.85 3.53 -12.84
C TRP A 122 -5.68 2.58 -11.97
N TYR A 123 -5.03 1.97 -10.99
CA TYR A 123 -5.63 1.05 -10.02
C TYR A 123 -5.57 1.62 -8.60
N PRO A 124 -6.53 1.30 -7.72
CA PRO A 124 -6.46 1.70 -6.31
C PRO A 124 -5.13 1.29 -5.68
N ALA A 125 -4.49 2.22 -4.97
CA ALA A 125 -3.29 1.92 -4.22
C ALA A 125 -3.62 1.00 -3.03
N ARG A 126 -2.74 0.05 -2.73
CA ARG A 126 -2.84 -0.77 -1.51
C ARG A 126 -2.64 0.12 -0.27
N ASN A 127 -3.15 -0.32 0.89
CA ASN A 127 -3.11 0.47 2.13
C ASN A 127 -1.70 1.00 2.48
N TYR A 128 -0.66 0.17 2.35
CA TYR A 128 0.72 0.57 2.61
C TYR A 128 1.28 1.55 1.56
N GLN A 129 0.82 1.47 0.31
CA GLN A 129 1.22 2.40 -0.76
C GLN A 129 0.59 3.77 -0.53
N MET A 130 -0.69 3.80 -0.16
CA MET A 130 -1.41 5.02 0.22
C MET A 130 -0.77 5.68 1.45
N TRP A 131 -0.46 4.89 2.50
CA TRP A 131 0.17 5.39 3.72
C TRP A 131 1.52 6.04 3.43
N ALA A 132 2.36 5.37 2.64
CA ALA A 132 3.68 5.89 2.28
C ALA A 132 3.57 7.10 1.34
N PHE A 133 2.61 7.12 0.41
CA PHE A 133 2.33 8.28 -0.42
C PHE A 133 1.94 9.48 0.44
N ARG A 134 1.05 9.29 1.42
CA ARG A 134 0.66 10.33 2.38
C ARG A 134 1.85 10.85 3.18
N ASP A 135 2.66 9.96 3.76
CA ASP A 135 3.89 10.35 4.48
C ASP A 135 4.83 11.17 3.58
N PHE A 136 5.03 10.71 2.35
CA PHE A 136 5.92 11.36 1.39
C PHE A 136 5.41 12.72 0.90
N ILE A 137 4.12 12.83 0.56
CA ILE A 137 3.54 14.05 0.02
C ILE A 137 3.53 15.15 1.08
N TYR A 138 3.12 14.81 2.31
CA TYR A 138 2.90 15.76 3.39
C TYR A 138 4.11 15.96 4.29
N ASP A 139 5.27 15.38 3.95
CA ASP A 139 6.53 15.65 4.63
C ASP A 139 6.96 17.12 4.42
N PRO A 140 7.11 17.91 5.49
CA PRO A 140 7.58 19.29 5.38
C PRO A 140 8.99 19.42 4.79
N ALA A 141 9.85 18.41 4.93
CA ALA A 141 11.19 18.41 4.35
C ALA A 141 11.21 18.23 2.82
N ARG A 142 10.06 17.87 2.22
CA ARG A 142 9.89 17.63 0.77
C ARG A 142 11.06 16.81 0.17
N PRO A 143 11.34 15.62 0.71
CA PRO A 143 12.47 14.82 0.24
C PRO A 143 12.28 14.43 -1.23
N GLU A 144 13.38 14.38 -1.98
CA GLU A 144 13.37 13.87 -3.36
C GLU A 144 13.03 12.37 -3.39
N ARG A 145 13.47 11.64 -2.36
CA ARG A 145 13.27 10.20 -2.21
C ARG A 145 13.15 9.79 -0.74
N LYS A 146 12.26 8.85 -0.44
CA LYS A 146 12.15 8.15 0.84
C LYS A 146 12.08 6.65 0.63
N PHE A 147 12.64 5.91 1.58
CA PHE A 147 12.60 4.45 1.61
C PHE A 147 11.63 3.99 2.69
N TYR A 148 10.85 2.96 2.39
CA TYR A 148 9.83 2.43 3.29
C TYR A 148 10.02 0.94 3.48
N ALA A 149 9.75 0.47 4.68
CA ALA A 149 9.76 -0.95 5.01
C ALA A 149 8.62 -1.29 5.98
N SER A 150 7.95 -2.43 5.82
CA SER A 150 7.02 -2.91 6.86
C SER A 150 7.79 -3.31 8.12
N LYS A 151 7.12 -3.22 9.27
CA LYS A 151 7.67 -3.68 10.55
C LYS A 151 8.20 -5.10 10.40
N TYR A 152 9.41 -5.34 10.94
CA TYR A 152 10.14 -6.63 10.85
C TYR A 152 10.74 -6.98 9.48
N SER A 153 10.66 -6.12 8.48
CA SER A 153 11.42 -6.29 7.24
C SER A 153 12.93 -6.14 7.51
N SER A 154 13.73 -7.02 6.92
CA SER A 154 15.19 -6.90 7.01
C SER A 154 15.68 -5.76 6.12
N HIS A 155 16.04 -4.61 6.70
CA HIS A 155 16.60 -3.46 5.98
C HIS A 155 17.90 -3.78 5.20
N LEU A 156 18.48 -4.96 5.38
CA LEU A 156 19.64 -5.42 4.59
C LEU A 156 19.35 -5.55 3.09
N PHE A 157 18.08 -5.50 2.67
CA PHE A 157 17.70 -5.60 1.25
C PHE A 157 17.80 -4.28 0.47
N PHE A 158 18.12 -3.14 1.10
CA PHE A 158 18.38 -1.93 0.34
C PHE A 158 19.76 -2.00 -0.33
N GLN A 159 19.81 -2.70 -1.47
CA GLN A 159 20.98 -2.80 -2.31
C GLN A 159 21.03 -1.60 -3.25
N ARG A 160 22.15 -0.87 -3.20
CA ARG A 160 22.54 0.30 -4.01
C ARG A 160 22.11 1.67 -3.46
N GLY A 161 23.09 2.38 -2.89
CA GLY A 161 23.05 3.83 -2.73
C GLY A 161 22.25 4.39 -1.56
N SER A 162 21.39 3.60 -0.91
CA SER A 162 20.72 4.05 0.32
C SER A 162 21.59 3.77 1.55
N SER A 163 21.83 4.79 2.37
CA SER A 163 22.27 4.55 3.73
C SER A 163 21.09 3.97 4.52
N ASN A 164 21.27 2.85 5.23
CA ASN A 164 20.23 2.21 6.07
C ASN A 164 19.62 3.16 7.14
N ARG A 165 20.18 4.36 7.33
CA ARG A 165 19.75 5.35 8.33
C ARG A 165 18.47 6.11 7.95
N THR A 166 17.95 5.97 6.74
CA THR A 166 16.81 6.77 6.23
C THR A 166 15.64 5.92 5.74
N VAL A 167 15.37 4.81 6.42
CA VAL A 167 14.22 3.95 6.13
C VAL A 167 13.10 4.29 7.11
N THR A 168 11.93 4.63 6.59
CA THR A 168 10.72 4.88 7.38
C THR A 168 9.95 3.58 7.55
N ASP A 169 9.67 3.20 8.80
CA ASP A 169 8.82 2.04 9.09
C ASP A 169 7.35 2.36 8.77
N ILE A 170 6.69 1.45 8.07
CA ILE A 170 5.27 1.56 7.74
C ILE A 170 4.45 1.12 8.95
N ASP A 171 3.82 2.09 9.60
CA ASP A 171 3.00 1.88 10.78
C ASP A 171 1.56 1.50 10.41
N ILE A 172 1.40 0.25 9.96
CA ILE A 172 0.11 -0.40 9.72
C ILE A 172 0.17 -1.81 10.32
N ASP A 173 -0.80 -2.13 11.17
CA ASP A 173 -0.90 -3.44 11.78
C ASP A 173 -1.25 -4.53 10.75
N GLY A 174 -0.69 -5.73 10.95
CA GLY A 174 -0.99 -6.90 10.12
C GLY A 174 -0.35 -6.90 8.73
N LEU A 175 0.54 -5.94 8.42
CA LEU A 175 1.32 -6.01 7.18
C LEU A 175 2.29 -7.19 7.20
N SER A 176 2.38 -7.89 6.06
CA SER A 176 3.39 -8.92 5.85
C SER A 176 4.80 -8.36 6.05
N PRO A 177 5.73 -9.12 6.66
CA PRO A 177 7.13 -8.76 6.62
C PRO A 177 7.64 -8.79 5.17
N ASN A 178 8.72 -8.07 4.89
CA ASN A 178 9.39 -7.94 3.59
C ASN A 178 8.66 -7.04 2.56
N ILE A 179 7.78 -6.16 3.00
CA ILE A 179 7.31 -5.07 2.13
C ILE A 179 8.38 -3.98 2.18
N ILE A 180 9.13 -3.81 1.10
CA ILE A 180 10.20 -2.82 0.98
C ILE A 180 10.00 -2.10 -0.35
N PHE A 181 10.13 -0.77 -0.37
CA PHE A 181 10.06 0.02 -1.59
C PHE A 181 10.60 1.43 -1.35
N SER A 182 10.63 2.25 -2.41
CA SER A 182 10.88 3.69 -2.26
C SER A 182 9.82 4.51 -2.98
N ILE A 183 9.61 5.74 -2.51
CA ILE A 183 8.84 6.76 -3.22
C ILE A 183 9.79 7.91 -3.56
N SER A 184 9.72 8.39 -4.79
CA SER A 184 10.53 9.51 -5.28
C SER A 184 9.72 10.50 -6.11
N ARG A 185 10.26 11.72 -6.25
CA ARG A 185 9.81 12.71 -7.23
C ARG A 185 10.82 12.83 -8.35
N ASN A 186 10.35 13.19 -9.53
CA ASN A 186 11.21 13.68 -10.60
C ASN A 186 11.19 15.23 -10.62
N GLU A 187 11.90 15.81 -11.59
CA GLU A 187 12.03 17.26 -11.77
C GLU A 187 10.69 17.98 -11.99
N ASN A 188 9.68 17.32 -12.57
CA ASN A 188 8.36 17.91 -12.77
C ASN A 188 7.38 17.68 -11.60
N GLY A 189 7.88 17.12 -10.48
CA GLY A 189 7.12 16.86 -9.26
C GLY A 189 6.28 15.58 -9.28
N SER A 190 6.19 14.87 -10.42
CA SER A 190 5.50 13.58 -10.52
C SER A 190 6.08 12.59 -9.52
N VAL A 191 5.17 11.87 -8.85
CA VAL A 191 5.56 10.92 -7.80
C VAL A 191 5.57 9.51 -8.36
N TYR A 192 6.63 8.78 -8.01
CA TYR A 192 6.86 7.40 -8.41
C TYR A 192 7.02 6.53 -7.19
N TYR A 193 6.36 5.38 -7.23
CA TYR A 193 6.58 4.25 -6.35
C TYR A 193 7.49 3.26 -7.08
N GLU A 194 8.63 2.90 -6.48
CA GLU A 194 9.58 1.94 -7.03
C GLU A 194 9.42 0.59 -6.34
N ARG A 195 9.03 -0.43 -7.09
CA ARG A 195 8.88 -1.80 -6.60
C ARG A 195 10.23 -2.38 -6.21
N ASN A 196 10.25 -3.20 -5.18
CA ASN A 196 11.42 -4.00 -4.80
C ASN A 196 11.49 -5.30 -5.61
N ASP A 197 11.46 -5.17 -6.93
CA ASP A 197 11.75 -6.26 -7.87
C ASP A 197 13.17 -6.12 -8.41
N ALA A 198 13.65 -7.13 -9.15
CA ALA A 198 15.01 -7.15 -9.68
C ALA A 198 15.31 -5.98 -10.64
N GLN A 199 14.28 -5.36 -11.22
CA GLN A 199 14.40 -4.27 -12.18
C GLN A 199 14.24 -2.88 -11.54
N GLY A 200 13.80 -2.81 -10.27
CA GLY A 200 13.43 -1.55 -9.65
C GLY A 200 12.29 -0.87 -10.41
N THR A 201 11.25 -1.61 -10.79
CA THR A 201 10.17 -1.09 -11.65
C THR A 201 9.52 0.14 -11.00
N ARG A 202 9.58 1.28 -11.70
CA ARG A 202 8.95 2.53 -11.26
C ARG A 202 7.55 2.65 -11.84
N VAL A 203 6.56 2.79 -10.98
CA VAL A 203 5.18 3.07 -11.35
C VAL A 203 4.77 4.43 -10.80
N ARG A 204 3.94 5.16 -11.56
CA ARG A 204 3.42 6.45 -11.08
C ARG A 204 2.37 6.23 -10.01
N ILE A 205 2.32 7.11 -9.02
CA ILE A 205 1.31 7.13 -7.96
C ILE A 205 0.77 8.55 -7.80
N CYS A 206 -0.56 8.72 -7.71
CA CYS A 206 -1.19 10.03 -7.71
C CYS A 206 -2.59 9.99 -7.08
N ASP A 207 -2.92 11.00 -6.27
CA ASP A 207 -4.22 11.22 -5.63
C ASP A 207 -5.14 12.17 -6.41
N HIS A 208 -4.74 12.61 -7.60
CA HIS A 208 -5.39 13.69 -8.32
C HIS A 208 -5.88 13.26 -9.71
N GLU A 209 -7.20 13.32 -9.94
CA GLU A 209 -7.83 12.81 -11.17
C GLU A 209 -7.36 13.51 -12.46
N GLY A 210 -7.18 14.83 -12.46
CA GLY A 210 -6.72 15.57 -13.66
C GLY A 210 -5.33 15.14 -14.14
N ALA A 211 -4.35 15.07 -13.24
CA ALA A 211 -3.01 14.52 -13.50
C ALA A 211 -3.06 13.07 -13.99
N ARG A 212 -3.92 12.22 -13.42
CA ARG A 212 -4.12 10.85 -13.88
C ARG A 212 -4.67 10.77 -15.29
N ALA A 213 -5.71 11.54 -15.59
CA ALA A 213 -6.30 11.62 -16.93
C ALA A 213 -5.29 12.14 -17.95
N GLY A 214 -4.54 13.20 -17.61
CA GLY A 214 -3.47 13.76 -18.43
C GLY A 214 -2.37 12.74 -18.75
N PHE A 215 -1.91 12.00 -17.73
CA PHE A 215 -0.91 10.95 -17.93
C PHE A 215 -1.45 9.77 -18.75
N ARG A 216 -2.70 9.35 -18.53
CA ARG A 216 -3.32 8.29 -19.34
C ARG A 216 -3.43 8.71 -20.81
N GLY A 217 -3.80 9.96 -21.08
CA GLY A 217 -3.81 10.51 -22.44
C GLY A 217 -2.41 10.55 -23.05
N PHE A 218 -1.38 10.93 -22.28
CA PHE A 218 0.01 10.85 -22.71
C PHE A 218 0.44 9.42 -23.04
N TYR A 219 0.17 8.46 -22.13
CA TYR A 219 0.48 7.04 -22.31
C TYR A 219 -0.15 6.48 -23.59
N ASN A 220 -1.45 6.71 -23.79
CA ASN A 220 -2.15 6.24 -24.99
C ASN A 220 -1.51 6.80 -26.27
N ARG A 221 -1.10 8.07 -26.29
CA ARG A 221 -0.43 8.65 -27.47
C ARG A 221 0.92 8.00 -27.77
N ILE A 222 1.70 7.67 -26.73
CA ILE A 222 3.02 7.06 -26.94
C ILE A 222 2.95 5.56 -27.27
N THR A 223 1.88 4.87 -26.88
CA THR A 223 1.73 3.43 -27.16
C THR A 223 0.87 3.12 -28.39
N MET A 224 0.02 4.05 -28.84
CA MET A 224 -0.82 3.87 -30.03
C MET A 224 -0.18 4.39 -31.32
N ASP A 225 0.99 5.04 -31.26
CA ASP A 225 1.76 5.38 -32.46
C ASP A 225 2.53 4.13 -32.93
N PRO A 226 2.11 3.46 -34.03
CA PRO A 226 2.75 2.25 -34.52
C PRO A 226 4.20 2.48 -34.99
N GLY A 227 4.65 3.73 -35.13
CA GLY A 227 6.03 4.08 -35.46
C GLY A 227 6.98 4.13 -34.26
N MET A 228 6.46 4.17 -33.03
CA MET A 228 7.26 4.29 -31.82
C MET A 228 7.23 2.96 -31.06
N ILE A 229 8.19 2.09 -31.37
CA ILE A 229 8.36 0.81 -30.67
C ILE A 229 8.76 1.11 -29.22
N VAL A 230 7.78 1.23 -28.33
CA VAL A 230 8.01 1.04 -26.90
C VAL A 230 8.36 -0.44 -26.76
N SER A 231 9.66 -0.74 -26.66
CA SER A 231 10.13 -2.08 -26.37
C SER A 231 9.52 -2.50 -25.03
N GLN A 232 8.43 -3.27 -25.10
CA GLN A 232 7.88 -3.94 -23.94
C GLN A 232 9.01 -4.75 -23.31
N ALA A 233 9.13 -4.69 -21.98
CA ALA A 233 9.96 -5.63 -21.26
C ALA A 233 9.57 -7.05 -21.74
N PRO A 234 10.53 -7.96 -21.99
CA PRO A 234 10.27 -9.23 -22.64
C PRO A 234 9.11 -9.95 -21.96
N ALA A 235 8.05 -10.20 -22.72
CA ALA A 235 6.84 -10.84 -22.25
C ALA A 235 7.21 -12.15 -21.54
N GLN A 236 6.86 -12.25 -20.26
CA GLN A 236 6.99 -13.50 -19.53
C GLN A 236 6.11 -14.56 -20.18
N ALA A 237 6.64 -15.78 -20.31
CA ALA A 237 6.02 -16.88 -21.04
C ALA A 237 4.58 -17.17 -20.54
N PRO A 238 3.64 -17.54 -21.44
CA PRO A 238 2.24 -17.71 -21.10
C PRO A 238 2.05 -18.84 -20.07
N GLN A 239 1.48 -18.48 -18.92
CA GLN A 239 1.05 -19.44 -17.91
C GLN A 239 -0.25 -20.13 -18.36
N PHE A 240 -0.26 -21.45 -18.31
CA PHE A 240 -1.43 -22.29 -18.58
C PHE A 240 -2.54 -22.02 -17.56
N GLN A 241 -3.76 -21.75 -18.04
CA GLN A 241 -4.96 -21.72 -17.22
C GLN A 241 -5.25 -23.13 -16.68
N GLN A 242 -5.21 -23.31 -15.36
CA GLN A 242 -5.73 -24.50 -14.69
C GLN A 242 -7.02 -24.18 -13.93
N SER A 243 -7.96 -25.11 -14.10
CA SER A 243 -9.33 -25.13 -13.62
C SER A 243 -9.46 -25.09 -12.10
N ASN A 244 -10.39 -24.27 -11.61
CA ASN A 244 -10.82 -24.21 -10.22
C ASN A 244 -11.49 -25.52 -9.77
N ALA A 245 -10.99 -26.12 -8.67
CA ALA A 245 -11.70 -27.08 -7.85
C ALA A 245 -11.90 -26.50 -6.43
N PRO A 246 -13.06 -26.70 -5.77
CA PRO A 246 -13.33 -26.10 -4.46
C PRO A 246 -12.71 -26.92 -3.33
N TYR A 247 -11.81 -26.31 -2.55
CA TYR A 247 -11.34 -26.84 -1.27
C TYR A 247 -12.19 -26.30 -0.12
N ALA A 248 -12.74 -27.21 0.68
CA ALA A 248 -13.42 -26.91 1.93
C ALA A 248 -12.41 -26.61 3.04
N SER A 249 -12.62 -25.52 3.78
CA SER A 249 -11.82 -25.15 4.96
C SER A 249 -12.23 -25.96 6.19
N PRO A 250 -11.29 -26.36 7.06
CA PRO A 250 -11.62 -26.73 8.44
C PRO A 250 -11.60 -25.50 9.35
N THR A 251 -12.59 -25.42 10.25
CA THR A 251 -12.74 -24.42 11.31
C THR A 251 -11.84 -24.75 12.50
N ILE A 252 -11.09 -23.75 13.00
CA ILE A 252 -10.30 -23.87 14.24
C ILE A 252 -11.15 -23.39 15.42
N SER A 253 -11.54 -24.33 16.27
CA SER A 253 -12.13 -24.06 17.59
C SER A 253 -11.45 -24.93 18.66
N GLU A 254 -10.12 -24.97 18.68
CA GLU A 254 -9.42 -25.88 19.61
C GLU A 254 -7.92 -25.56 19.86
N ILE A 255 -7.54 -24.31 20.17
CA ILE A 255 -6.20 -24.03 20.73
C ILE A 255 -6.29 -22.97 21.84
N LEU A 256 -6.49 -23.44 23.08
CA LEU A 256 -6.27 -22.68 24.32
C LEU A 256 -6.02 -23.68 25.46
N LEU A 257 -4.75 -23.87 25.85
CA LEU A 257 -4.25 -24.05 27.24
C LEU A 257 -2.82 -24.63 27.21
N ALA A 258 -1.82 -23.82 27.59
CA ALA A 258 -0.70 -24.19 28.48
C ALA A 258 0.34 -23.05 28.50
N VAL A 259 0.21 -22.16 29.49
CA VAL A 259 1.28 -21.23 29.91
C VAL A 259 1.67 -21.63 31.32
N ALA A 260 2.88 -22.18 31.48
CA ALA A 260 3.55 -22.27 32.78
C ALA A 260 5.08 -22.28 32.59
N SER A 261 5.71 -21.22 33.12
CA SER A 261 7.03 -21.20 33.77
C SER A 261 8.21 -21.89 33.09
N GLN A 262 9.07 -21.11 32.42
CA GLN A 262 10.50 -21.40 32.28
C GLN A 262 11.30 -20.09 32.47
N PRO A 263 12.37 -20.09 33.28
CA PRO A 263 13.27 -18.94 33.43
C PRO A 263 14.19 -18.80 32.21
N MET A 264 14.41 -17.56 31.78
CA MET A 264 15.30 -17.18 30.69
C MET A 264 16.76 -17.61 30.95
N PRO A 265 17.42 -18.36 30.06
CA PRO A 265 18.85 -18.52 30.11
C PRO A 265 19.55 -17.25 29.57
N TYR A 266 20.45 -16.74 30.39
CA TYR A 266 21.47 -15.75 30.06
C TYR A 266 22.34 -16.26 28.91
N TYR A 267 22.24 -15.64 27.73
CA TYR A 267 23.15 -15.90 26.63
C TYR A 267 24.45 -15.13 26.85
N THR A 268 25.43 -15.81 27.43
CA THR A 268 26.85 -15.49 27.23
C THR A 268 27.46 -16.63 26.42
N ALA A 269 27.65 -16.43 25.12
CA ALA A 269 28.43 -17.36 24.30
C ALA A 269 29.07 -16.66 23.09
N SER A 270 30.40 -16.70 23.10
CA SER A 270 31.41 -16.39 22.09
C SER A 270 30.97 -16.33 20.63
N SER A 271 31.23 -15.18 20.03
CA SER A 271 30.89 -14.75 18.67
C SER A 271 31.85 -15.20 17.56
N ALA A 272 32.70 -16.21 17.78
CA ALA A 272 33.74 -16.60 16.83
C ALA A 272 33.47 -17.88 16.02
N SER A 273 32.46 -18.70 16.35
CA SER A 273 32.22 -20.00 15.70
C SER A 273 31.03 -20.04 14.73
N CYS A 274 30.35 -18.91 14.50
CA CYS A 274 29.10 -18.87 13.71
C CYS A 274 29.28 -18.63 12.19
N SER A 275 30.50 -18.63 11.67
CA SER A 275 30.76 -18.37 10.24
C SER A 275 30.70 -19.62 9.36
N ILE A 276 30.71 -20.84 9.94
CA ILE A 276 30.71 -22.08 9.17
C ILE A 276 29.26 -22.51 8.85
N PRO A 277 28.88 -22.64 7.57
CA PRO A 277 27.58 -23.18 7.17
C PRO A 277 27.34 -24.58 7.72
N LEU A 278 26.08 -24.90 8.03
CA LEU A 278 25.69 -26.28 8.31
C LEU A 278 25.81 -27.13 7.05
N GLN A 279 26.12 -28.42 7.24
CA GLN A 279 26.13 -29.37 6.14
C GLN A 279 24.69 -29.58 5.65
N LEU A 280 24.50 -29.54 4.33
CA LEU A 280 23.20 -29.77 3.70
C LEU A 280 22.75 -31.23 3.92
N PRO A 281 21.43 -31.48 4.09
CA PRO A 281 20.90 -32.84 4.13
C PRO A 281 21.28 -33.63 2.86
N PRO A 282 21.72 -34.90 2.99
CA PRO A 282 22.07 -35.72 1.83
C PRO A 282 20.84 -35.95 0.94
N GLY A 283 21.02 -35.84 -0.38
CA GLY A 283 19.97 -36.06 -1.37
C GLY A 283 19.05 -34.86 -1.62
N ILE A 284 19.31 -33.70 -1.00
CA ILE A 284 18.56 -32.48 -1.29
C ILE A 284 18.90 -31.95 -2.69
N SER A 285 17.88 -31.80 -3.54
CA SER A 285 18.01 -31.23 -4.88
C SER A 285 17.20 -29.95 -4.99
N THR A 286 17.72 -28.98 -5.72
CA THR A 286 16.99 -27.77 -6.12
C THR A 286 16.08 -28.09 -7.30
N MET A 287 14.88 -27.52 -7.28
CA MET A 287 13.93 -27.56 -8.40
C MET A 287 13.48 -26.14 -8.68
N LYS A 288 13.45 -25.73 -9.95
CA LYS A 288 12.86 -24.43 -10.32
C LYS A 288 11.35 -24.46 -10.11
N THR A 289 10.77 -23.36 -9.67
CA THR A 289 9.31 -23.23 -9.53
C THR A 289 8.85 -21.87 -10.02
N SER A 290 7.68 -21.83 -10.66
CA SER A 290 6.97 -20.61 -11.04
C SER A 290 5.93 -20.17 -10.01
N VAL A 291 5.74 -20.93 -8.93
CA VAL A 291 4.82 -20.59 -7.83
C VAL A 291 5.52 -19.64 -6.88
N GLU A 292 5.15 -18.35 -6.90
CA GLU A 292 5.80 -17.28 -6.13
C GLU A 292 5.93 -17.61 -4.63
N ASP A 293 4.89 -18.18 -4.02
CA ASP A 293 4.88 -18.54 -2.58
C ASP A 293 5.89 -19.63 -2.22
N ASP A 294 6.28 -20.48 -3.18
CA ASP A 294 7.25 -21.55 -2.99
C ASP A 294 8.66 -21.15 -3.38
N GLN A 295 8.86 -19.96 -3.94
CA GLN A 295 10.19 -19.53 -4.36
C GLN A 295 11.10 -19.19 -3.16
N CYS A 296 12.37 -19.53 -3.30
CA CYS A 296 13.43 -19.10 -2.40
C CYS A 296 13.55 -17.58 -2.41
N ILE A 297 13.49 -16.95 -1.23
CA ILE A 297 13.51 -15.48 -1.07
C ILE A 297 14.82 -14.81 -1.55
N LEU A 298 15.84 -15.60 -1.88
CA LEU A 298 17.15 -15.11 -2.32
C LEU A 298 17.33 -15.14 -3.84
N CYS A 299 16.75 -16.12 -4.55
CA CYS A 299 16.93 -16.25 -6.00
C CYS A 299 15.64 -16.06 -6.81
N TYR A 300 14.46 -16.18 -6.19
CA TYR A 300 13.17 -16.11 -6.88
C TYR A 300 13.04 -17.04 -8.09
N GLU A 301 13.78 -18.15 -8.08
CA GLU A 301 13.84 -19.10 -9.19
C GLU A 301 13.65 -20.54 -8.71
N ASN A 302 14.42 -20.94 -7.69
CA ASN A 302 14.36 -22.27 -7.10
C ASN A 302 13.30 -22.34 -5.99
N ALA A 303 12.61 -23.46 -5.87
CA ALA A 303 11.72 -23.77 -4.77
C ALA A 303 12.50 -23.82 -3.44
N LYS A 304 11.88 -23.26 -2.40
CA LYS A 304 12.34 -23.37 -1.01
C LYS A 304 12.31 -24.84 -0.60
N ASN A 305 13.45 -25.36 -0.14
CA ASN A 305 13.61 -26.77 0.20
C ASN A 305 14.36 -26.98 1.52
N LEU A 306 14.68 -25.90 2.24
CA LEU A 306 15.32 -25.95 3.55
C LEU A 306 14.42 -25.33 4.61
N THR A 307 14.19 -26.09 5.69
CA THR A 307 13.54 -25.62 6.91
C THR A 307 14.58 -25.40 8.00
N PHE A 308 14.61 -24.20 8.57
CA PHE A 308 15.56 -23.84 9.63
C PHE A 308 15.06 -24.26 11.00
N SER A 309 15.88 -24.97 11.77
CA SER A 309 15.58 -25.34 13.16
C SER A 309 16.40 -24.50 14.14
N PRO A 310 15.81 -24.00 15.24
CA PRO A 310 14.49 -24.34 15.76
C PRO A 310 13.33 -23.45 15.28
N CYS A 311 13.57 -22.43 14.45
CA CYS A 311 12.56 -21.41 14.16
C CYS A 311 11.44 -21.86 13.19
N GLY A 312 11.60 -22.96 12.47
CA GLY A 312 10.61 -23.52 11.53
C GLY A 312 10.47 -22.77 10.20
N HIS A 313 11.24 -21.71 9.96
CA HIS A 313 11.13 -20.95 8.71
C HIS A 313 11.67 -21.76 7.52
N ASN A 314 10.82 -21.94 6.51
CA ASN A 314 11.18 -22.51 5.21
C ASN A 314 11.17 -21.40 4.17
N VAL A 315 12.35 -20.85 3.86
CA VAL A 315 12.47 -19.62 3.04
C VAL A 315 13.60 -19.63 2.02
N THR A 316 14.55 -20.57 2.11
CA THR A 316 15.69 -20.64 1.17
C THR A 316 15.77 -21.99 0.48
N CYS A 317 16.36 -22.01 -0.71
CA CYS A 317 16.81 -23.25 -1.35
C CYS A 317 18.24 -23.63 -0.91
N SER A 318 18.61 -24.89 -1.13
CA SER A 318 19.91 -25.46 -0.77
C SER A 318 21.10 -24.82 -1.48
N GLU A 319 20.91 -24.23 -2.67
CA GLU A 319 21.97 -23.50 -3.39
C GLU A 319 22.23 -22.09 -2.84
N CYS A 320 21.21 -21.45 -2.27
CA CYS A 320 21.32 -20.09 -1.76
C CYS A 320 21.75 -20.05 -0.29
N TYR A 321 21.44 -21.08 0.49
CA TYR A 321 21.81 -21.15 1.91
C TYR A 321 23.32 -20.93 2.18
N PRO A 322 24.26 -21.58 1.46
CA PRO A 322 25.70 -21.36 1.68
C PRO A 322 26.17 -19.94 1.34
N LYS A 323 25.37 -19.17 0.59
CA LYS A 323 25.67 -17.80 0.15
C LYS A 323 25.16 -16.74 1.16
N LEU A 324 24.50 -17.15 2.23
CA LEU A 324 24.10 -16.24 3.31
C LEU A 324 25.32 -15.62 3.97
N ILE A 325 25.28 -14.30 4.23
CA ILE A 325 26.34 -13.58 4.95
C ILE A 325 26.57 -14.20 6.34
N LYS A 326 25.49 -14.68 6.97
CA LYS A 326 25.51 -15.39 8.25
C LYS A 326 24.75 -16.72 8.11
N PRO A 327 25.43 -17.80 7.70
CA PRO A 327 24.76 -19.07 7.38
C PRO A 327 24.20 -19.79 8.63
N ARG A 328 24.56 -19.35 9.84
CA ARG A 328 23.98 -19.82 11.11
C ARG A 328 22.86 -18.93 11.63
N GLU A 329 22.37 -17.95 10.88
CA GLU A 329 21.35 -17.01 11.32
C GLU A 329 20.16 -17.01 10.35
N CYS A 330 18.94 -17.23 10.86
CA CYS A 330 17.75 -17.20 10.02
C CYS A 330 17.55 -15.79 9.43
N PRO A 331 17.40 -15.63 8.09
CA PRO A 331 17.26 -14.31 7.48
C PRO A 331 15.98 -13.59 7.91
N VAL A 332 14.94 -14.34 8.32
CA VAL A 332 13.64 -13.83 8.75
C VAL A 332 13.66 -13.42 10.23
N CYS A 333 13.86 -14.36 11.15
CA CYS A 333 13.71 -14.10 12.59
C CYS A 333 15.04 -13.86 13.33
N LYS A 334 16.18 -13.92 12.64
CA LYS A 334 17.54 -13.79 13.21
C LYS A 334 17.92 -14.84 14.27
N GLN A 335 17.08 -15.86 14.47
CA GLN A 335 17.39 -16.95 15.39
C GLN A 335 18.53 -17.82 14.85
N CYS A 336 19.41 -18.28 15.75
CA CYS A 336 20.52 -19.15 15.41
C CYS A 336 20.01 -20.50 14.86
N ILE A 337 20.50 -20.88 13.68
CA ILE A 337 20.18 -22.13 12.99
C ILE A 337 21.08 -23.23 13.55
N THR A 338 20.46 -24.22 14.17
CA THR A 338 21.15 -25.37 14.79
C THR A 338 21.13 -26.61 13.90
N SER A 339 20.07 -26.78 13.09
CA SER A 339 19.98 -27.85 12.10
C SER A 339 19.15 -27.41 10.88
N LEU A 340 19.37 -28.10 9.76
CA LEU A 340 18.60 -27.98 8.52
C LEU A 340 17.74 -29.23 8.34
N ARG A 341 16.51 -29.06 7.85
CA ARG A 341 15.63 -30.16 7.45
C ARG A 341 15.11 -29.97 6.04
#